data_AF-A0A7W1ALC8-F1
#
_entry.id   AF-A0A7W1ALC8-F1
#
_cell.length_a   1.000
_cell.length_b   1.000
_cell.length_c   1.000
_cell.angle_alpha   90.00
_cell.angle_beta   90.00
_cell.angle_gamma   90.00
#
_symmetry.space_group_name_H-M   'P 1'
#
loop_
_entity.id
_entity.type
_entity.pdbx_description
1 polymer ?
#
loop_
_entity_poly.entity_id
_entity_poly.type
_entity_poly.pdbx_seq_one_letter_code
_entity_poly.pdbx_strand_id
1 'polypeptide(L)'
;MALIAHETAHVRQGDLRTRAIIEAFLVFAAPLVAERIRTSWLQASERLCDARAADVTGEPASVASAMVSLCRLHVSRPASSFGFTPTADELASRVHAVLEGGPTGERAAVLLGRSALVTSVLLVGAAIVAAEPLHHAFETLLG
;
A
#
# COMPACT_ATOMS: atom_id res chain seq x y z
N MET A 1 -6.68 -15.24 17.92
CA MET A 1 -7.30 -13.89 17.85
C MET A 1 -6.45 -12.92 17.05
N ALA A 2 -5.13 -12.86 17.27
CA ALA A 2 -4.20 -12.02 16.52
C ALA A 2 -4.34 -12.09 14.98
N LEU A 3 -4.40 -13.29 14.40
CA LEU A 3 -4.57 -13.43 12.93
C LEU A 3 -5.91 -12.85 12.44
N ILE A 4 -7.01 -13.13 13.13
CA ILE A 4 -8.33 -12.60 12.74
C ILE A 4 -8.34 -11.07 12.84
N ALA A 5 -7.69 -10.50 13.85
CA ALA A 5 -7.54 -9.05 13.99
C ALA A 5 -6.74 -8.45 12.81
N HIS A 6 -5.68 -9.12 12.37
CA HIS A 6 -4.89 -8.74 11.20
C HIS A 6 -5.71 -8.78 9.90
N GLU A 7 -6.42 -9.89 9.62
CA GLU A 7 -7.30 -10.00 8.44
C GLU A 7 -8.42 -8.96 8.45
N THR A 8 -8.99 -8.69 9.62
CA THR A 8 -10.00 -7.64 9.79
C THR A 8 -9.42 -6.26 9.50
N ALA A 9 -8.15 -6.01 9.82
CA ALA A 9 -7.48 -4.75 9.51
C ALA A 9 -7.34 -4.54 8.00
N HIS A 10 -7.00 -5.58 7.22
CA HIS A 10 -6.99 -5.50 5.74
C HIS A 10 -8.35 -5.13 5.16
N VAL A 11 -9.42 -5.77 5.66
CA VAL A 11 -10.80 -5.50 5.19
C VAL A 11 -11.21 -4.07 5.54
N ARG A 12 -10.95 -3.61 6.77
CA ARG A 12 -11.29 -2.24 7.21
C ARG A 12 -10.51 -1.17 6.45
N GLN A 13 -9.26 -1.44 6.09
CA GLN A 13 -8.44 -0.54 5.28
C GLN A 13 -8.88 -0.50 3.81
N GLY A 14 -9.59 -1.52 3.34
CA GLY A 14 -10.01 -1.62 1.96
C GLY A 14 -8.86 -1.96 1.01
N ASP A 15 -7.89 -2.76 1.46
CA ASP A 15 -6.66 -3.06 0.71
C ASP A 15 -6.92 -3.61 -0.69
N LEU A 16 -7.96 -4.43 -0.86
CA LEU A 16 -8.39 -4.93 -2.16
C LEU A 16 -8.76 -3.79 -3.13
N ARG A 17 -9.54 -2.82 -2.66
CA ARG A 17 -9.94 -1.66 -3.47
C ARG A 17 -8.73 -0.79 -3.79
N THR A 18 -7.90 -0.51 -2.78
CA THR A 18 -6.69 0.30 -2.93
C THR A 18 -5.73 -0.33 -3.92
N ARG A 19 -5.52 -1.65 -3.84
CA ARG A 19 -4.71 -2.42 -4.78
C ARG A 19 -5.26 -2.30 -6.20
N ALA A 20 -6.57 -2.49 -6.40
CA ALA A 20 -7.17 -2.39 -7.73
C ALA A 20 -6.96 -1.01 -8.36
N ILE A 21 -7.08 0.06 -7.56
CA ILE A 21 -6.81 1.43 -8.01
C ILE A 21 -5.34 1.61 -8.37
N ILE A 22 -4.41 1.18 -7.50
CA ILE A 22 -2.97 1.28 -7.75
C ILE A 22 -2.59 0.52 -9.03
N GLU A 23 -3.05 -0.72 -9.19
CA GLU A 23 -2.78 -1.52 -10.38
C GLU A 23 -3.28 -0.84 -11.67
N ALA A 24 -4.49 -0.27 -11.64
CA ALA A 24 -5.00 0.50 -12.77
C ALA A 24 -4.08 1.68 -13.10
N PHE A 25 -3.67 2.48 -12.11
CA PHE A 25 -2.75 3.60 -12.33
C PHE A 25 -1.37 3.15 -12.82
N LEU A 26 -0.81 2.08 -12.27
CA LEU A 26 0.52 1.60 -12.63
C LEU A 26 0.59 1.11 -14.08
N VAL A 27 -0.48 0.48 -14.57
CA VAL A 27 -0.58 0.03 -15.98
C VAL A 27 -0.55 1.22 -16.94
N PHE A 28 -1.21 2.33 -16.62
CA PHE A 28 -1.36 3.46 -17.56
C PHE A 28 -0.32 4.57 -17.37
N ALA A 29 0.11 4.85 -16.14
CA ALA A 29 0.89 6.04 -15.83
C ALA A 29 2.38 5.77 -15.57
N ALA A 30 2.73 4.59 -15.05
CA ALA A 30 4.07 4.36 -14.50
C ALA A 30 4.56 2.90 -14.63
N PRO A 31 4.55 2.29 -15.82
CA PRO A 31 4.87 0.87 -15.99
C PRO A 31 6.32 0.53 -15.56
N LEU A 32 7.27 1.46 -15.75
CA LEU A 32 8.69 1.24 -15.43
C LEU A 32 8.98 1.13 -13.93
N VAL A 33 8.11 1.70 -13.07
CA VAL A 33 8.27 1.69 -11.61
C VAL A 33 7.17 0.91 -10.90
N ALA A 34 6.30 0.24 -11.67
CA ALA A 34 5.12 -0.46 -11.17
C ALA A 34 5.47 -1.51 -10.10
N GLU A 35 6.47 -2.35 -10.36
CA GLU A 35 6.87 -3.39 -9.40
C GLU A 35 7.34 -2.78 -8.08
N ARG A 36 8.20 -1.76 -8.15
CA ARG A 36 8.72 -1.10 -6.94
C ARG A 36 7.61 -0.46 -6.11
N ILE A 37 6.64 0.18 -6.76
CA ILE A 37 5.49 0.80 -6.08
C ILE A 37 4.60 -0.29 -5.46
N ARG A 38 4.34 -1.38 -6.20
CA ARG A 38 3.56 -2.53 -5.72
C ARG A 38 4.19 -3.15 -4.47
N THR A 39 5.49 -3.48 -4.52
CA THR A 39 6.20 -4.06 -3.37
C THR A 39 6.20 -3.10 -2.18
N SER A 40 6.46 -1.81 -2.41
CA SER A 40 6.50 -0.81 -1.33
C SER A 40 5.12 -0.64 -0.67
N TRP A 41 4.06 -0.61 -1.49
CA TRP A 41 2.68 -0.52 -0.98
C TRP A 41 2.31 -1.77 -0.17
N LEU A 42 2.61 -2.96 -0.69
CA LEU A 42 2.33 -4.22 0.01
C LEU A 42 3.03 -4.26 1.38
N GLN A 43 4.33 -3.96 1.41
CA GLN A 43 5.11 -3.94 2.66
C GLN A 43 4.57 -2.91 3.67
N ALA A 44 4.12 -1.74 3.22
CA ALA A 44 3.50 -0.75 4.07
C ALA A 44 2.13 -1.22 4.62
N SER A 45 1.32 -1.86 3.77
CA SER A 45 -0.01 -2.37 4.15
C SER A 45 0.09 -3.45 5.23
N GLU A 46 1.01 -4.41 5.04
CA GLU A 46 1.27 -5.48 6.01
C GLU A 46 1.69 -4.91 7.39
N ARG A 47 2.64 -3.97 7.41
CA ARG A 47 3.11 -3.33 8.66
C ARG A 47 1.99 -2.57 9.38
N LEU A 48 1.14 -1.88 8.62
CA LEU A 48 0.00 -1.16 9.18
C LEU A 48 -1.05 -2.12 9.76
N CYS A 49 -1.29 -3.25 9.11
CA CYS A 49 -2.19 -4.28 9.62
C CYS A 49 -1.61 -4.99 10.85
N ASP A 50 -0.31 -5.27 10.89
CA ASP A 50 0.39 -5.81 12.07
C ASP A 50 0.24 -4.88 13.28
N ALA A 51 0.49 -3.58 13.09
CA ALA A 51 0.36 -2.58 14.14
C ALA A 51 -1.08 -2.50 14.67
N ARG A 52 -2.08 -2.44 13.77
CA ARG A 52 -3.49 -2.43 14.18
C ARG A 52 -3.93 -3.71 14.86
N ALA A 53 -3.42 -4.86 14.44
CA ALA A 53 -3.70 -6.12 15.11
C ALA A 53 -3.13 -6.12 16.53
N ALA A 54 -1.92 -5.58 16.72
CA ALA A 54 -1.31 -5.43 18.03
C ALA A 54 -2.10 -4.47 18.92
N ASP A 55 -2.55 -3.32 18.38
CA ASP A 55 -3.39 -2.35 19.10
C ASP A 55 -4.73 -2.96 19.53
N VAL A 56 -5.39 -3.71 18.64
CA VAL A 56 -6.70 -4.32 18.91
C VAL A 56 -6.59 -5.46 19.93
N THR A 57 -5.51 -6.24 19.88
CA THR A 57 -5.32 -7.38 20.79
C THR A 57 -4.69 -7.01 22.11
N GLY A 58 -3.96 -5.89 22.19
CA GLY A 58 -3.14 -5.52 23.34
C GLY A 58 -1.94 -6.46 23.56
N GLU A 59 -1.67 -7.38 22.64
CA GLU A 59 -0.65 -8.42 22.76
C GLU A 59 0.26 -8.47 21.51
N PRO A 60 1.23 -7.55 21.38
CA PRO A 60 2.14 -7.52 20.22
C PRO A 60 2.90 -8.83 20.00
N ALA A 61 3.27 -9.52 21.09
CA ALA A 61 3.94 -10.82 21.03
C ALA A 61 3.06 -11.94 20.44
N SER A 62 1.74 -11.86 20.66
CA SER A 62 0.76 -12.80 20.11
C SER A 62 0.67 -12.63 18.58
N VAL A 63 0.73 -11.38 18.10
CA VAL A 63 0.79 -11.05 16.66
C VAL A 63 2.08 -11.55 16.04
N ALA A 64 3.25 -11.24 16.62
CA ALA A 64 4.54 -11.72 16.14
C ALA A 64 4.62 -13.26 16.05
N SER A 65 4.14 -13.95 17.10
CA SER A 65 4.08 -15.41 17.14
C SER A 65 3.17 -15.99 16.05
N ALA A 66 2.02 -15.36 15.80
CA ALA A 66 1.11 -15.76 14.73
C ALA A 66 1.76 -15.63 13.34
N MET A 67 2.50 -14.54 13.08
CA MET A 67 3.21 -14.32 11.81
C MET A 67 4.26 -15.41 11.56
N VAL A 68 5.09 -15.71 12.56
CA VAL A 68 6.11 -16.76 12.47
C VAL A 68 5.45 -18.12 12.23
N SER A 69 4.36 -18.41 12.95
CA SER A 69 3.61 -19.66 12.79
C SER A 69 3.05 -19.80 11.37
N LEU A 70 2.47 -18.74 10.81
CA LEU A 70 1.96 -18.73 9.44
C LEU A 70 3.04 -18.94 8.39
N CYS A 71 4.21 -18.32 8.57
CA CYS A 71 5.33 -18.50 7.67
C CYS A 71 5.85 -19.95 7.72
N ARG A 72 5.97 -20.54 8.91
CA ARG A 72 6.36 -21.95 9.07
C ARG A 72 5.37 -22.92 8.42
N LEU A 73 4.07 -22.62 8.51
CA LEU A 73 3.02 -23.39 7.84
C LEU A 73 3.08 -23.26 6.31
N HIS A 74 3.39 -22.07 5.78
CA HIS A 74 3.55 -21.85 4.33
C HIS A 74 4.78 -22.54 3.75
N VAL A 75 5.92 -22.51 4.45
CA VAL A 75 7.15 -23.23 4.05
C VAL A 75 6.93 -24.74 3.98
N SER A 76 5.96 -25.27 4.73
CA SER A 76 5.62 -26.69 4.76
C SER A 76 4.64 -27.13 3.67
N ARG A 77 4.14 -26.19 2.83
CA ARG A 77 3.21 -26.49 1.72
C ARG A 77 3.97 -26.53 0.38
N PRO A 78 3.65 -27.46 -0.54
CA PRO A 78 4.26 -27.48 -1.87
C PRO A 78 3.96 -26.17 -2.63
N ALA A 79 4.91 -25.75 -3.47
CA ALA A 79 5.00 -24.45 -4.17
C ALA A 79 3.87 -24.11 -5.17
N SER A 80 2.70 -24.71 -5.06
CA SER A 80 1.55 -24.47 -5.94
C SER A 80 0.63 -23.32 -5.49
N SER A 81 0.95 -22.64 -4.39
CA SER A 81 0.19 -21.46 -3.95
C SER A 81 0.81 -20.18 -4.50
N PHE A 82 0.04 -19.46 -5.30
CA PHE A 82 0.28 -18.07 -5.74
C PHE A 82 0.19 -17.07 -4.57
N GLY A 83 0.86 -17.37 -3.45
CA GLY A 83 0.97 -16.51 -2.28
C GLY A 83 2.42 -16.08 -2.11
N PHE A 84 2.65 -14.77 -2.08
CA PHE A 84 3.97 -14.21 -1.80
C PHE A 84 4.37 -14.64 -0.38
N THR A 85 5.30 -15.58 -0.26
CA THR A 85 5.86 -15.94 1.05
C THR A 85 6.90 -14.88 1.39
N PRO A 86 6.77 -14.14 2.51
CA PRO A 86 7.75 -13.13 2.87
C PRO A 86 9.13 -13.78 3.04
N THR A 87 10.17 -13.05 2.65
CA THR A 87 11.54 -13.45 2.95
C THR A 87 11.78 -13.47 4.47
N ALA A 88 12.81 -14.20 4.91
CA ALA A 88 13.17 -14.23 6.34
C ALA A 88 13.46 -12.83 6.89
N ASP A 89 14.10 -11.97 6.09
CA ASP A 89 14.42 -10.60 6.47
C ASP A 89 13.16 -9.71 6.57
N GLU A 90 12.19 -9.90 5.66
CA GLU A 90 10.90 -9.19 5.73
C GLU A 90 10.09 -9.61 6.95
N LEU A 91 10.07 -10.90 7.27
CA LEU A 91 9.41 -11.41 8.47
C LEU A 91 10.07 -10.85 9.73
N ALA A 92 11.40 -10.90 9.81
CA ALA A 92 12.16 -10.36 10.94
C ALA A 92 11.90 -8.86 11.11
N SER A 93 11.94 -8.08 10.01
CA SER A 93 11.63 -6.66 10.02
C SER A 93 10.25 -6.36 10.58
N ARG A 94 9.23 -7.13 10.20
CA ARG A 94 7.86 -6.95 10.70
C ARG A 94 7.72 -7.35 12.17
N VAL A 95 8.36 -8.44 12.59
CA VAL A 95 8.38 -8.88 14.00
C VAL A 95 9.03 -7.82 14.90
N HIS A 96 10.16 -7.27 14.48
CA HIS A 96 10.78 -6.15 15.21
C HIS A 96 9.86 -4.93 15.24
N ALA A 97 9.26 -4.56 14.10
CA ALA A 97 8.37 -3.41 14.04
C ALA A 97 7.15 -3.54 14.97
N VAL A 98 6.53 -4.72 15.08
CA VAL A 98 5.36 -4.91 15.94
C VAL A 98 5.74 -4.95 17.43
N LEU A 99 6.89 -5.51 17.78
CA LEU A 99 7.34 -5.62 19.17
C LEU A 99 7.92 -4.31 19.72
N GLU A 100 8.62 -3.55 18.89
CA GLU A 100 9.36 -2.35 19.31
C GLU A 100 8.63 -1.03 18.99
N GLY A 101 7.50 -1.09 18.27
CA GLY A 101 6.75 0.11 17.90
C GLY A 101 7.37 0.86 16.72
N GLY A 102 7.62 0.16 15.62
CA GLY A 102 8.23 0.71 14.40
C GLY A 102 7.32 1.64 13.60
N PRO A 103 7.88 2.41 12.65
CA PRO A 103 7.11 3.32 11.81
C PRO A 103 6.12 2.55 10.92
N THR A 104 4.83 2.86 11.07
CA THR A 104 3.72 2.25 10.30
C THR A 104 3.50 2.87 8.92
N GLY A 105 4.18 3.98 8.62
CA GLY A 105 4.02 4.72 7.37
C GLY A 105 2.83 5.69 7.34
N GLU A 106 2.03 5.79 8.41
CA GLU A 106 0.87 6.71 8.46
C GLU A 106 1.24 8.17 8.19
N ARG A 107 2.35 8.64 8.78
CA ARG A 107 2.85 10.00 8.52
C ARG A 107 3.21 10.21 7.05
N ALA A 108 3.85 9.22 6.42
CA ALA A 108 4.19 9.27 5.00
C ALA A 108 2.92 9.28 4.14
N ALA A 109 1.91 8.48 4.50
CA ALA A 109 0.62 8.46 3.81
C ALA A 109 -0.10 9.83 3.90
N VAL A 110 -0.11 10.48 5.07
CA VAL A 110 -0.69 11.82 5.25
C VAL A 110 0.05 12.85 4.39
N LEU A 111 1.39 12.82 4.39
CA LEU A 111 2.20 13.74 3.58
C LEU A 111 1.95 13.52 2.08
N LEU A 112 1.92 12.27 1.63
CA LEU A 112 1.63 11.92 0.23
C LEU A 112 0.22 12.36 -0.17
N GLY A 113 -0.77 12.15 0.69
CA GLY A 113 -2.15 12.58 0.46
C GLY A 113 -2.25 14.11 0.33
N ARG A 114 -1.53 14.86 1.18
CA ARG A 114 -1.45 16.32 1.07
C ARG A 114 -0.76 16.76 -0.21
N SER A 115 0.37 16.15 -0.58
CA SER A 115 1.05 16.49 -1.83
C SER A 115 0.20 16.16 -3.05
N ALA A 116 -0.49 15.01 -3.04
CA ALA A 116 -1.39 14.62 -4.13
C ALA A 116 -2.52 15.63 -4.29
N LEU A 117 -3.15 16.05 -3.19
CA LEU A 117 -4.20 17.07 -3.21
C LEU A 117 -3.69 18.40 -3.82
N VAL A 118 -2.54 18.88 -3.36
CA VAL A 118 -1.94 20.13 -3.88
C VAL A 118 -1.65 20.01 -5.38
N THR A 119 -1.03 18.90 -5.80
CA THR A 119 -0.74 18.64 -7.21
C THR A 119 -2.01 18.57 -8.06
N SER A 120 -3.07 17.91 -7.57
CA SER A 120 -4.35 17.84 -8.28
C SER A 120 -4.98 19.23 -8.43
N VAL A 121 -4.97 20.07 -7.39
CA VAL A 121 -5.49 21.44 -7.46
C VAL A 121 -4.70 22.27 -8.47
N LEU A 122 -3.37 22.17 -8.47
CA LEU A 122 -2.52 22.88 -9.43
C LEU A 122 -2.75 22.43 -10.87
N LEU A 123 -2.89 21.12 -11.11
CA LEU A 123 -3.17 20.57 -12.44
C LEU A 123 -4.54 21.02 -12.96
N VAL A 124 -5.58 20.99 -12.13
CA VAL A 124 -6.91 21.47 -12.51
C VAL A 124 -6.88 22.97 -12.80
N GLY A 125 -6.22 23.76 -11.96
CA GLY A 125 -6.06 25.20 -12.18
C GLY A 125 -5.32 25.51 -13.48
N ALA A 126 -4.22 24.81 -13.76
CA ALA A 126 -3.46 24.94 -14.99
C ALA A 126 -4.29 24.55 -16.22
N ALA A 127 -5.08 23.47 -16.14
CA ALA A 127 -5.95 23.04 -17.22
C ALA A 127 -7.04 24.08 -17.54
N ILE A 128 -7.63 24.72 -16.52
CA ILE A 128 -8.62 25.79 -16.70
C ILE A 128 -7.98 27.00 -17.40
N VAL A 129 -6.81 27.44 -16.94
CA VAL A 129 -6.09 28.58 -17.56
C VAL A 129 -5.67 28.28 -18.99
N ALA A 130 -5.27 27.04 -19.27
CA ALA A 130 -4.83 26.60 -20.59
C ALA A 130 -5.99 26.24 -21.54
N ALA A 131 -7.24 26.20 -21.08
CA ALA A 131 -8.37 25.74 -21.88
C ALA A 131 -8.62 26.60 -23.12
N GLU A 132 -8.62 27.92 -22.98
CA GLU A 132 -8.87 28.88 -24.07
C GLU A 132 -7.71 28.93 -25.09
N PRO A 133 -6.44 29.01 -24.66
CA PRO A 133 -5.30 28.88 -25.58
C PRO A 133 -5.27 27.55 -26.34
N LEU A 134 -5.59 26.44 -25.67
CA LEU A 134 -5.64 25.13 -26.30
C LEU A 134 -6.78 25.06 -27.33
N HIS A 135 -7.94 25.62 -27.01
CA HIS A 135 -9.08 25.66 -27.93
C HIS A 135 -8.71 26.39 -29.23
N HIS A 136 -8.14 27.59 -29.14
CA HIS A 136 -7.71 28.34 -30.32
C HIS A 136 -6.58 27.67 -31.10
N ALA A 137 -5.63 27.01 -30.40
CA ALA A 137 -4.59 26.25 -31.06
C ALA A 137 -5.17 25.07 -31.87
N PHE A 138 -6.18 24.37 -31.33
CA PHE A 138 -6.88 23.32 -32.05
C PHE A 138 -7.71 23.84 -33.21
N GLU A 139 -8.42 24.96 -33.05
CA GLU A 139 -9.14 25.62 -34.15
C GLU A 139 -8.20 26.00 -35.30
N THR A 140 -7.00 26.52 -34.98
CA THR A 140 -6.01 26.93 -36.00
C THR A 140 -5.35 25.74 -36.71
N LEU A 141 -5.26 24.57 -36.05
CA LEU A 141 -4.64 23.37 -36.62
C LEU A 141 -5.62 22.47 -37.39
N LEU A 142 -6.91 22.54 -37.07
CA LEU A 142 -7.95 21.66 -37.62
C LEU A 142 -8.96 22.39 -38.53
N GLY A 143 -9.00 23.72 -38.49
CA GLY A 143 -9.80 24.58 -39.37
C GLY A 143 -8.96 25.20 -40.48
#